data_AF-A0AAW1HFF4-F1
#
_entry.id   AF-A0AAW1HFF4-F1
#
_cell.length_a   1.000
_cell.length_b   1.000
_cell.length_c   1.000
_cell.angle_alpha   90.00
_cell.angle_beta   90.00
_cell.angle_gamma   90.00
#
_symmetry.space_group_name_H-M   'P 1'
#
loop_
_entity.id
_entity.type
_entity.pdbx_description
1 polymer ?
#
loop_
_entity_poly.entity_id
_entity_poly.type
_entity_poly.pdbx_seq_one_letter_code
_entity_poly.pdbx_strand_id
1 'polypeptide(L)'
;NEIDELSFNALTDEDIKELIPVLGPRKKFILKYNVYVKLEQGTKSISSSPEEDELTTIPQYNKPTCFLGLHDIERSLGLGNNFPDFNLRNLLETSPNGKAILNYYTEHKILDDSSRTILVDTIVRHIYLYIVQHRLKQEQYGVITNKIIQLFPEEVGATYYSPYVPKRSNGGGKCVLAKGRLVDKVRNILFRSGDTVSHRKRKINETDVEPQNTPPLDSETQSSITFLKFFDEPWDEVVSHWKNTVDYRRNSKVLGVSDFMSEWPILRNNKSTSLINLDFEYCYKNSSLLLLNNWNKFWDTIIATKGKHIPTNIVSFINIIEDTNTSTDIKILCQLKVLCHIIPPKGRMRTKKEDWKFSINECEESIVLTVPCAGDVEKEITGQREKAYLRKYHCFINSHIHYSALEMWRKK
;
A
#
# COMPACT_ATOMS: atom_id res chain seq x y z
N ASN A 1 -22.14 -6.87 -31.84
CA ASN A 1 -21.33 -7.51 -32.89
C ASN A 1 -20.67 -8.73 -32.28
N GLU A 2 -21.33 -9.88 -32.40
CA GLU A 2 -20.67 -11.16 -32.10
C GLU A 2 -19.76 -11.49 -33.27
N ILE A 3 -18.49 -11.74 -32.98
CA ILE A 3 -17.47 -12.12 -33.97
C ILE A 3 -17.13 -13.57 -33.64
N ASP A 4 -17.29 -14.46 -34.61
CA ASP A 4 -16.90 -15.87 -34.49
C ASP A 4 -15.38 -16.02 -34.54
N GLU A 5 -14.87 -17.15 -34.04
CA GLU A 5 -13.44 -17.39 -33.83
C GLU A 5 -12.61 -17.26 -35.13
N LEU A 6 -13.20 -17.64 -36.28
CA LEU A 6 -12.55 -17.49 -37.58
C LEU A 6 -12.43 -16.02 -37.98
N SER A 7 -13.50 -15.24 -37.83
CA SER A 7 -13.47 -13.79 -38.09
C SER A 7 -12.56 -13.05 -37.12
N PHE A 8 -12.47 -13.51 -35.86
CA PHE A 8 -11.56 -12.94 -34.87
C PHE A 8 -10.10 -13.13 -35.28
N ASN A 9 -9.74 -14.30 -35.82
CA ASN A 9 -8.38 -14.61 -36.28
C ASN A 9 -7.98 -13.90 -37.59
N ALA A 10 -8.94 -13.30 -38.29
CA ALA A 10 -8.74 -12.61 -39.56
C ALA A 10 -8.90 -11.08 -39.47
N LEU A 11 -9.02 -10.51 -38.26
CA LEU A 11 -9.20 -9.07 -38.06
C LEU A 11 -8.04 -8.26 -38.64
N THR A 12 -8.37 -7.29 -39.49
CA THR A 12 -7.40 -6.32 -40.01
C THR A 12 -7.25 -5.13 -39.07
N ASP A 13 -6.18 -4.34 -39.25
CA ASP A 13 -5.93 -3.13 -38.46
C ASP A 13 -7.06 -2.09 -38.59
N GLU A 14 -7.78 -2.07 -39.73
CA GLU A 14 -8.94 -1.19 -39.93
C GLU A 14 -10.19 -1.71 -39.21
N ASP A 15 -10.43 -3.03 -39.19
CA ASP A 15 -11.54 -3.62 -38.42
C ASP A 15 -11.36 -3.36 -36.91
N ILE A 16 -10.11 -3.47 -36.43
CA ILE A 16 -9.76 -3.17 -35.03
C ILE A 16 -9.96 -1.68 -34.71
N LYS A 17 -9.74 -0.80 -35.70
CA LYS A 17 -9.94 0.64 -35.55
C LYS A 17 -11.42 1.01 -35.48
N GLU A 18 -12.27 0.31 -36.21
CA GLU A 18 -13.73 0.43 -36.13
C GLU A 18 -14.29 -0.15 -34.82
N LEU A 19 -13.83 -1.34 -34.42
CA LEU A 19 -14.29 -2.00 -33.18
C LEU A 19 -13.83 -1.27 -31.90
N ILE A 20 -12.65 -0.66 -31.93
CA ILE A 20 -12.08 0.05 -30.78
C ILE A 20 -11.67 1.46 -31.20
N PRO A 21 -12.59 2.45 -31.22
CA PRO A 21 -12.31 3.82 -31.68
C PRO A 21 -11.29 4.58 -30.81
N VAL A 22 -11.13 4.19 -29.54
CA VAL A 22 -10.26 4.87 -28.58
C VAL A 22 -8.81 4.36 -28.67
N LEU A 23 -7.85 5.27 -28.91
CA LEU A 23 -6.44 4.95 -29.21
C LEU A 23 -5.73 4.10 -28.15
N GLY A 24 -5.91 4.40 -26.85
CA GLY A 24 -5.22 3.71 -25.76
C GLY A 24 -5.60 2.22 -25.65
N PRO A 25 -6.89 1.90 -25.49
CA PRO A 25 -7.39 0.53 -25.54
C PRO A 25 -7.04 -0.20 -26.84
N ARG A 26 -7.12 0.47 -27.99
CA ARG A 26 -6.76 -0.10 -29.30
C ARG A 26 -5.32 -0.58 -29.35
N LYS A 27 -4.36 0.25 -28.92
CA LYS A 27 -2.94 -0.13 -28.89
C LYS A 27 -2.67 -1.31 -27.95
N LYS A 28 -3.35 -1.38 -26.81
CA LYS A 28 -3.23 -2.52 -25.87
C LYS A 28 -3.81 -3.81 -26.47
N PHE A 29 -4.91 -3.71 -27.21
CA PHE A 29 -5.52 -4.84 -27.90
C PHE A 29 -4.60 -5.38 -29.00
N ILE A 30 -4.11 -4.53 -29.91
CA ILE A 30 -3.20 -4.91 -31.01
C ILE A 30 -1.97 -5.66 -30.50
N LEU A 31 -1.34 -5.18 -29.41
CA LEU A 31 -0.17 -5.84 -28.83
C LEU A 31 -0.47 -7.27 -28.36
N LYS A 32 -1.63 -7.49 -27.74
CA LYS A 32 -2.04 -8.82 -27.27
C LYS A 32 -2.50 -9.72 -28.40
N TYR A 33 -3.22 -9.16 -29.37
CA TYR A 33 -3.70 -9.87 -30.55
C TYR A 33 -2.54 -10.41 -31.39
N ASN A 34 -1.50 -9.59 -31.63
CA ASN A 34 -0.32 -10.02 -32.38
C ASN A 34 0.50 -11.11 -31.65
N VAL A 35 0.50 -11.12 -30.32
CA VAL A 35 1.12 -12.21 -29.54
C VAL A 35 0.30 -13.49 -29.68
N TYR A 36 -1.02 -13.38 -29.62
CA TYR A 36 -1.94 -14.52 -29.79
C TYR A 36 -1.84 -15.16 -31.17
N VAL A 37 -1.88 -14.37 -32.26
CA VAL A 37 -1.76 -14.88 -33.64
C VAL A 37 -0.41 -15.59 -33.87
N LYS A 38 0.68 -15.08 -33.29
CA LYS A 38 2.01 -15.72 -33.36
C LYS A 38 2.07 -17.06 -32.63
N LEU A 39 1.33 -17.22 -31.53
CA LEU A 39 1.27 -18.48 -30.79
C LEU A 39 0.42 -19.53 -31.52
N GLU A 40 -0.68 -19.12 -32.15
CA GLU A 40 -1.57 -19.97 -32.97
C GLU A 40 -0.91 -20.44 -34.28
N GLN A 41 -0.04 -19.63 -34.89
CA GLN A 41 0.68 -20.01 -36.11
C GLN A 41 1.87 -20.94 -35.82
N GLY A 42 2.45 -20.88 -34.62
CA GLY A 42 3.56 -21.74 -34.20
C GLY A 42 3.17 -23.18 -33.85
N THR A 43 1.87 -23.47 -33.71
CA THR A 43 1.36 -24.80 -33.34
C THR A 43 0.92 -25.66 -34.54
N LYS A 44 0.92 -25.11 -35.76
CA LYS A 44 0.42 -25.81 -36.96
C LYS A 44 1.50 -26.42 -37.87
N SER A 45 2.79 -26.31 -37.56
CA SER A 45 3.88 -26.68 -38.47
C SER A 45 4.94 -27.62 -37.86
N ILE A 46 4.55 -28.80 -37.37
CA ILE A 46 5.48 -29.95 -37.20
C ILE A 46 4.75 -31.27 -37.51
N SER A 47 4.85 -31.72 -38.76
CA SER A 47 4.85 -33.15 -39.11
C SER A 47 5.95 -33.38 -40.17
N SER A 48 6.73 -34.45 -39.98
CA SER A 48 7.86 -34.98 -40.76
C SER A 48 9.30 -34.56 -40.36
N SER A 49 10.11 -35.60 -40.16
CA SER A 49 11.56 -35.74 -39.88
C SER A 49 12.17 -36.60 -41.03
N PRO A 50 13.48 -36.90 -41.20
CA PRO A 50 14.70 -36.55 -40.42
C PRO A 50 15.93 -36.09 -41.26
N GLU A 51 16.99 -35.57 -40.61
CA GLU A 51 18.40 -36.06 -40.67
C GLU A 51 19.39 -35.12 -39.92
N GLU A 52 20.46 -35.73 -39.41
CA GLU A 52 21.41 -35.27 -38.38
C GLU A 52 22.54 -34.37 -38.93
N ASP A 53 22.96 -33.31 -38.20
CA ASP A 53 24.27 -33.24 -37.51
C ASP A 53 24.64 -31.83 -36.93
N GLU A 54 25.23 -31.91 -35.72
CA GLU A 54 26.10 -31.00 -34.95
C GLU A 54 25.68 -29.57 -34.46
N LEU A 55 25.32 -29.57 -33.15
CA LEU A 55 25.62 -28.65 -32.02
C LEU A 55 25.82 -27.14 -32.21
N THR A 56 24.96 -26.35 -31.52
CA THR A 56 25.36 -25.47 -30.40
C THR A 56 24.15 -25.11 -29.50
N THR A 57 24.39 -25.05 -28.19
CA THR A 57 23.45 -25.31 -27.09
C THR A 57 22.71 -24.06 -26.55
N ILE A 58 21.38 -24.12 -26.38
CA ILE A 58 20.58 -23.22 -25.52
C ILE A 58 19.59 -24.08 -24.68
N PRO A 59 19.36 -23.79 -23.38
CA PRO A 59 18.86 -24.78 -22.41
C PRO A 59 17.37 -25.11 -22.52
N GLN A 60 17.08 -26.41 -22.45
CA GLN A 60 15.74 -26.97 -22.27
C GLN A 60 15.10 -26.50 -20.94
N TYR A 61 13.94 -25.86 -21.03
CA TYR A 61 13.01 -25.78 -19.92
C TYR A 61 12.34 -27.14 -19.73
N ASN A 62 12.92 -27.96 -18.85
CA ASN A 62 12.26 -29.16 -18.35
C ASN A 62 11.00 -28.77 -17.57
N LYS A 63 9.86 -29.37 -17.96
CA LYS A 63 8.65 -29.45 -17.13
C LYS A 63 9.05 -30.03 -15.76
N PRO A 64 8.71 -29.38 -14.63
CA PRO A 64 8.84 -30.04 -13.35
C PRO A 64 7.69 -31.03 -13.20
N THR A 65 7.94 -32.28 -13.60
CA THR A 65 7.14 -33.43 -13.20
C THR A 65 7.53 -33.77 -11.76
N CYS A 66 6.76 -33.30 -10.78
CA CYS A 66 6.85 -33.80 -9.41
C CYS A 66 5.65 -34.70 -9.15
N PHE A 67 5.57 -35.84 -9.83
CA PHE A 67 4.64 -36.91 -9.49
C PHE A 67 5.44 -37.99 -8.76
N LEU A 68 5.44 -37.92 -7.43
CA LEU A 68 5.93 -38.99 -6.55
C LEU A 68 4.74 -39.43 -5.69
N GLY A 69 4.56 -40.75 -5.59
CA GLY A 69 3.42 -41.39 -4.91
C GLY A 69 3.35 -41.05 -3.42
N LEU A 70 2.12 -41.05 -2.89
CA LEU A 70 1.78 -40.64 -1.52
C LEU A 70 2.58 -41.34 -0.41
N HIS A 71 3.08 -42.56 -0.63
CA HIS A 71 3.62 -43.38 0.45
C HIS A 71 5.12 -43.13 0.75
N ASP A 72 5.86 -42.52 -0.18
CA ASP A 72 7.31 -42.31 -0.06
C ASP A 72 7.69 -40.89 0.42
N ILE A 73 6.73 -39.96 0.44
CA ILE A 73 6.96 -38.55 0.83
C ILE A 73 6.98 -38.39 2.37
N GLU A 74 6.19 -39.16 3.10
CA GLU A 74 6.09 -39.04 4.57
C GLU A 74 7.40 -39.39 5.27
N ARG A 75 8.24 -40.26 4.67
CA ARG A 75 9.48 -40.73 5.28
C ARG A 75 10.71 -39.86 4.97
N SER A 76 10.67 -39.04 3.91
CA SER A 76 11.86 -38.34 3.39
C SER A 76 11.94 -36.85 3.77
N LEU A 77 10.86 -36.22 4.25
CA LEU A 77 10.80 -34.77 4.45
C LEU A 77 10.87 -34.26 5.89
N GLY A 78 11.17 -35.11 6.88
CA GLY A 78 11.46 -34.64 8.25
C GLY A 78 10.39 -33.69 8.81
N LEU A 79 9.12 -34.03 8.60
CA LEU A 79 7.99 -33.32 9.24
C LEU A 79 8.25 -33.36 10.75
N GLY A 80 8.52 -32.19 11.34
CA GLY A 80 8.55 -32.07 12.80
C GLY A 80 7.24 -32.62 13.35
N ASN A 81 7.33 -33.58 14.27
CA ASN A 81 6.34 -34.55 14.78
C ASN A 81 4.92 -34.05 15.18
N ASN A 82 4.48 -32.83 14.84
CA ASN A 82 3.28 -32.21 15.39
C ASN A 82 2.27 -31.65 14.36
N PHE A 83 2.47 -31.75 13.03
CA PHE A 83 1.45 -31.25 12.10
C PHE A 83 0.16 -32.09 12.21
N PRO A 84 -1.04 -31.49 12.39
CA PRO A 84 -2.27 -32.25 12.54
C PRO A 84 -2.55 -33.00 11.25
N ASP A 85 -2.60 -34.32 11.30
CA ASP A 85 -3.18 -35.07 10.19
C ASP A 85 -4.70 -34.95 10.24
N PHE A 86 -5.29 -34.62 9.10
CA PHE A 86 -6.74 -34.50 8.95
C PHE A 86 -7.17 -34.96 7.57
N ASN A 87 -8.33 -35.61 7.50
CA ASN A 87 -8.95 -35.99 6.24
C ASN A 87 -9.86 -34.85 5.75
N LEU A 88 -9.54 -34.27 4.59
CA LEU A 88 -10.27 -33.11 4.05
C LEU A 88 -11.74 -33.43 3.71
N ARG A 89 -12.02 -34.63 3.21
CA ARG A 89 -13.40 -35.05 2.88
C ARG A 89 -14.24 -35.11 4.15
N ASN A 90 -13.76 -35.79 5.19
CA ASN A 90 -14.47 -35.88 6.46
C ASN A 90 -14.67 -34.50 7.11
N LEU A 91 -13.67 -33.62 7.00
CA LEU A 91 -13.77 -32.24 7.48
C LEU A 91 -14.88 -31.45 6.77
N LEU A 92 -15.05 -31.63 5.46
CA LEU A 92 -16.11 -30.97 4.70
C LEU A 92 -17.48 -31.58 4.99
N GLU A 93 -17.57 -32.90 5.18
CA GLU A 93 -18.83 -33.56 5.52
C GLU A 93 -19.34 -33.19 6.92
N THR A 94 -18.45 -32.87 7.85
CA THR A 94 -18.79 -32.45 9.22
C THR A 94 -19.02 -30.95 9.35
N SER A 95 -18.55 -30.15 8.39
CA SER A 95 -18.73 -28.69 8.40
C SER A 95 -20.10 -28.28 7.85
N PRO A 96 -20.81 -27.31 8.49
CA PRO A 96 -22.12 -26.85 8.03
C PRO A 96 -22.14 -26.40 6.56
N ASN A 97 -21.06 -25.73 6.13
CA ASN A 97 -20.94 -25.23 4.75
C ASN A 97 -20.10 -26.16 3.86
N GLY A 98 -19.49 -27.21 4.41
CA GLY A 98 -18.61 -28.09 3.65
C GLY A 98 -19.36 -29.07 2.74
N LYS A 99 -20.54 -29.55 3.17
CA LYS A 99 -21.42 -30.37 2.32
C LYS A 99 -21.88 -29.63 1.05
N ALA A 100 -22.14 -28.33 1.16
CA ALA A 100 -22.53 -27.51 0.02
C ALA A 100 -21.42 -27.46 -1.05
N ILE A 101 -20.14 -27.38 -0.63
CA ILE A 101 -18.99 -27.42 -1.54
C ILE A 101 -18.91 -28.77 -2.27
N LEU A 102 -19.09 -29.87 -1.55
CA LEU A 102 -19.05 -31.22 -2.12
C LEU A 102 -20.17 -31.43 -3.14
N ASN A 103 -21.39 -30.96 -2.83
CA ASN A 103 -22.54 -31.05 -3.73
C ASN A 103 -22.33 -30.18 -4.99
N TYR A 104 -21.91 -28.92 -4.81
CA TYR A 104 -21.63 -27.99 -5.91
C TYR A 104 -20.59 -28.56 -6.88
N TYR A 105 -19.49 -29.11 -6.34
CA TYR A 105 -18.46 -29.72 -7.14
C TYR A 105 -18.94 -31.02 -7.83
N THR A 106 -19.81 -31.79 -7.18
CA THR A 106 -20.39 -33.00 -7.80
C THR A 106 -21.20 -32.64 -9.05
N GLU A 107 -21.92 -31.51 -9.01
CA GLU A 107 -22.75 -31.00 -10.11
C GLU A 107 -21.94 -30.30 -11.20
N HIS A 108 -20.99 -29.43 -10.84
CA HIS A 108 -20.30 -28.55 -11.80
C HIS A 108 -18.86 -28.96 -12.14
N LYS A 109 -18.26 -29.89 -11.39
CA LYS A 109 -16.85 -30.34 -11.52
C LYS A 109 -15.80 -29.24 -11.37
N ILE A 110 -16.20 -28.04 -10.99
CA ILE A 110 -15.34 -26.88 -10.75
C ILE A 110 -15.84 -26.20 -9.48
N LEU A 111 -14.94 -25.61 -8.69
CA LEU A 111 -15.36 -24.74 -7.58
C LEU A 111 -15.54 -23.31 -8.07
N ASP A 112 -16.50 -22.58 -7.52
CA ASP A 112 -16.62 -21.14 -7.72
C ASP A 112 -15.77 -20.37 -6.69
N ASP A 113 -15.70 -19.04 -6.82
CA ASP A 113 -14.91 -18.22 -5.89
C ASP A 113 -15.42 -18.29 -4.45
N SER A 114 -16.75 -18.41 -4.28
CA SER A 114 -17.39 -18.54 -2.98
C SER A 114 -17.02 -19.87 -2.32
N SER A 115 -17.18 -20.99 -3.03
CA SER A 115 -16.82 -22.32 -2.51
C SER A 115 -15.33 -22.43 -2.18
N ARG A 116 -14.44 -21.86 -3.01
CA ARG A 116 -13.00 -21.81 -2.69
C ARG A 116 -12.70 -21.04 -1.41
N THR A 117 -13.42 -19.94 -1.19
CA THR A 117 -13.26 -19.12 0.01
C THR A 117 -13.74 -19.86 1.26
N ILE A 118 -14.90 -20.52 1.20
CA ILE A 118 -15.46 -21.31 2.29
C ILE A 118 -14.59 -22.56 2.58
N LEU A 119 -14.04 -23.20 1.54
CA LEU A 119 -13.13 -24.33 1.66
C LEU A 119 -11.90 -23.96 2.47
N VAL A 120 -11.21 -22.90 2.04
CA VAL A 120 -9.98 -22.41 2.70
C VAL A 120 -10.27 -21.96 4.13
N ASP A 121 -11.42 -21.32 4.37
CA ASP A 121 -11.86 -20.91 5.70
C ASP A 121 -12.11 -22.11 6.63
N THR A 122 -12.80 -23.14 6.15
CA THR A 122 -13.03 -24.39 6.89
C THR A 122 -11.71 -25.06 7.30
N ILE A 123 -10.78 -25.19 6.35
CA ILE A 123 -9.47 -25.80 6.60
C ILE A 123 -8.68 -24.99 7.63
N VAL A 124 -8.52 -23.69 7.41
CA VAL A 124 -7.69 -22.82 8.27
C VAL A 124 -8.25 -22.74 9.69
N ARG A 125 -9.58 -22.76 9.86
CA ARG A 125 -10.21 -22.83 11.19
C ARG A 125 -9.95 -24.15 11.89
N HIS A 126 -10.02 -25.27 11.17
CA HIS A 126 -9.76 -26.59 11.74
C HIS A 126 -8.34 -26.69 12.33
N ILE A 127 -7.34 -26.17 11.62
CA ILE A 127 -5.94 -26.19 12.06
C ILE A 127 -5.52 -24.92 12.82
N TYR A 128 -6.47 -24.09 13.26
CA TYR A 128 -6.17 -22.76 13.82
C TYR A 128 -5.26 -22.82 15.05
N LEU A 129 -5.57 -23.72 16.00
CA LEU A 129 -4.77 -23.86 17.23
C LEU A 129 -3.31 -24.23 16.90
N TYR A 130 -3.11 -25.09 15.90
CA TYR A 130 -1.78 -25.42 15.41
C TYR A 130 -1.08 -24.21 14.78
N ILE A 131 -1.78 -23.43 13.95
CA ILE A 131 -1.23 -22.21 13.34
C ILE A 131 -0.76 -21.21 14.41
N VAL A 132 -1.55 -21.05 15.48
CA VAL A 132 -1.22 -20.14 16.59
C VAL A 132 0.06 -20.57 17.30
N GLN A 133 0.20 -21.86 17.60
CA GLN A 133 1.33 -22.40 18.37
C GLN A 133 2.61 -22.56 17.56
N HIS A 134 2.51 -23.05 16.31
CA HIS A 134 3.69 -23.52 15.57
C HIS A 134 3.99 -22.75 14.28
N ARG A 135 3.03 -21.97 13.77
CA ARG A 135 3.06 -21.30 12.44
C ARG A 135 3.22 -22.28 11.27
N LEU A 136 2.54 -22.01 10.17
CA LEU A 136 2.66 -22.85 8.98
C LEU A 136 3.96 -22.60 8.23
N LYS A 137 4.70 -23.69 7.98
CA LYS A 137 5.88 -23.74 7.11
C LYS A 137 5.48 -23.98 5.65
N GLN A 138 6.40 -23.71 4.73
CA GLN A 138 6.21 -23.89 3.28
C GLN A 138 5.74 -25.31 2.92
N GLU A 139 6.35 -26.34 3.50
CA GLU A 139 5.99 -27.75 3.28
C GLU A 139 4.54 -28.04 3.69
N GLN A 140 4.08 -27.48 4.81
CA GLN A 140 2.74 -27.70 5.34
C GLN A 140 1.67 -27.05 4.46
N TYR A 141 1.95 -25.87 3.89
CA TYR A 141 1.09 -25.31 2.85
C TYR A 141 0.99 -26.25 1.64
N GLY A 142 2.11 -26.86 1.23
CA GLY A 142 2.15 -27.87 0.17
C GLY A 142 1.27 -29.09 0.47
N VAL A 143 1.35 -29.64 1.69
CA VAL A 143 0.52 -30.77 2.14
C VAL A 143 -0.97 -30.43 2.07
N ILE A 144 -1.37 -29.25 2.55
CA ILE A 144 -2.77 -28.80 2.50
C ILE A 144 -3.24 -28.66 1.05
N THR A 145 -2.43 -28.02 0.19
CA THR A 145 -2.74 -27.87 -1.24
C THR A 145 -2.89 -29.22 -1.93
N ASN A 146 -2.05 -30.21 -1.61
CA ASN A 146 -2.17 -31.56 -2.16
C ASN A 146 -3.46 -32.26 -1.73
N LYS A 147 -3.86 -32.14 -0.45
CA LYS A 147 -5.15 -32.68 0.02
C LYS A 147 -6.33 -32.04 -0.72
N ILE A 148 -6.24 -30.75 -1.07
CA ILE A 148 -7.26 -30.06 -1.88
C ILE A 148 -7.31 -30.61 -3.31
N ILE A 149 -6.17 -30.73 -3.99
CA ILE A 149 -6.10 -31.23 -5.38
C ILE A 149 -6.55 -32.70 -5.45
N GLN A 150 -6.23 -33.51 -4.44
CA GLN A 150 -6.70 -34.89 -4.38
C GLN A 150 -8.23 -35.00 -4.29
N LEU A 151 -8.88 -34.05 -3.61
CA LEU A 151 -10.34 -34.02 -3.49
C LEU A 151 -11.01 -33.32 -4.67
N PHE A 152 -10.33 -32.37 -5.29
CA PHE A 152 -10.80 -31.55 -6.41
C PHE A 152 -9.73 -31.48 -7.53
N PRO A 153 -9.60 -32.51 -8.39
CA PRO A 153 -8.53 -32.60 -9.39
C PRO A 153 -8.46 -31.45 -10.40
N GLU A 154 -9.58 -30.78 -10.71
CA GLU A 154 -9.65 -29.66 -11.65
C GLU A 154 -9.15 -28.33 -11.04
N GLU A 155 -8.85 -28.29 -9.74
CA GLU A 155 -8.33 -27.10 -9.08
C GLU A 155 -6.82 -26.90 -9.32
N VAL A 156 -6.43 -25.65 -9.51
CA VAL A 156 -5.02 -25.28 -9.72
C VAL A 156 -4.34 -25.02 -8.38
N GLY A 157 -3.32 -25.82 -8.05
CA GLY A 157 -2.58 -25.71 -6.77
C GLY A 157 -2.03 -24.30 -6.47
N ALA A 158 -1.55 -23.59 -7.49
CA ALA A 158 -1.02 -22.23 -7.37
C ALA A 158 -2.05 -21.21 -6.82
N THR A 159 -3.36 -21.48 -7.01
CA THR A 159 -4.46 -20.69 -6.44
C THR A 159 -4.43 -20.71 -4.90
N TYR A 160 -4.05 -21.85 -4.32
CA TYR A 160 -4.05 -22.06 -2.89
C TYR A 160 -2.70 -21.71 -2.27
N TYR A 161 -1.61 -22.12 -2.91
CA TYR A 161 -0.26 -21.85 -2.46
C TYR A 161 0.74 -21.73 -3.62
N SER A 162 1.48 -20.62 -3.63
CA SER A 162 2.67 -20.41 -4.45
C SER A 162 3.83 -20.04 -3.51
N PRO A 163 4.97 -20.76 -3.56
CA PRO A 163 6.07 -20.59 -2.61
C PRO A 163 6.84 -19.27 -2.82
N TYR A 164 7.67 -18.94 -1.84
CA TYR A 164 8.59 -17.82 -1.92
C TYR A 164 9.70 -18.09 -2.95
N VAL A 165 9.99 -17.12 -3.81
CA VAL A 165 11.10 -17.17 -4.77
C VAL A 165 12.14 -16.09 -4.43
N PRO A 166 13.37 -16.47 -4.06
CA PRO A 166 14.42 -15.51 -3.72
C PRO A 166 14.95 -14.78 -4.96
N LYS A 167 15.49 -13.56 -4.75
CA LYS A 167 16.03 -12.70 -5.83
C LYS A 167 17.05 -13.42 -6.71
N ARG A 168 17.94 -14.22 -6.11
CA ARG A 168 18.99 -14.98 -6.80
C ARG A 168 18.46 -16.01 -7.80
N SER A 169 17.24 -16.49 -7.58
CA SER A 169 16.59 -17.51 -8.40
C SER A 169 15.63 -16.92 -9.43
N ASN A 170 15.43 -15.59 -9.42
CA ASN A 170 14.51 -14.90 -10.32
C ASN A 170 15.30 -13.97 -11.25
N GLY A 171 15.30 -14.25 -12.55
CA GLY A 171 16.04 -13.48 -13.56
C GLY A 171 15.67 -11.98 -13.63
N GLY A 172 14.54 -11.58 -13.03
CA GLY A 172 14.09 -10.18 -12.95
C GLY A 172 14.58 -9.38 -11.73
N GLY A 173 15.51 -9.90 -10.91
CA GLY A 173 16.13 -9.17 -9.79
C GLY A 173 15.21 -8.82 -8.60
N LYS A 174 13.96 -9.32 -8.60
CA LYS A 174 12.96 -9.09 -7.56
C LYS A 174 12.59 -10.40 -6.85
N CYS A 175 12.39 -10.33 -5.54
CA CYS A 175 11.85 -11.47 -4.78
C CYS A 175 10.34 -11.55 -5.01
N VAL A 176 9.82 -12.78 -5.07
CA VAL A 176 8.38 -13.05 -5.09
C VAL A 176 8.00 -13.62 -3.74
N LEU A 177 7.14 -12.92 -3.01
CA LEU A 177 6.61 -13.39 -1.73
C LEU A 177 5.68 -14.59 -1.95
N ALA A 178 5.56 -15.45 -0.93
CA ALA A 178 4.57 -16.53 -0.94
C ALA A 178 3.15 -15.94 -1.05
N LYS A 179 2.33 -16.55 -1.90
CA LYS A 179 0.98 -16.07 -2.26
C LYS A 179 0.00 -17.23 -2.34
N GLY A 180 -1.29 -16.91 -2.36
CA GLY A 180 -2.37 -17.89 -2.51
C GLY A 180 -3.39 -17.77 -1.38
N ARG A 181 -4.57 -18.35 -1.60
CA ARG A 181 -5.70 -18.22 -0.67
C ARG A 181 -5.38 -18.70 0.75
N LEU A 182 -4.62 -19.78 0.89
CA LEU A 182 -4.23 -20.31 2.21
C LEU A 182 -3.35 -19.30 2.95
N VAL A 183 -2.35 -18.74 2.28
CA VAL A 183 -1.42 -17.76 2.87
C VAL A 183 -2.17 -16.50 3.31
N ASP A 184 -3.04 -15.98 2.46
CA ASP A 184 -3.81 -14.77 2.75
C ASP A 184 -4.82 -15.02 3.88
N LYS A 185 -5.48 -16.18 3.90
CA LYS A 185 -6.43 -16.52 4.96
C LYS A 185 -5.75 -16.67 6.32
N VAL A 186 -4.61 -17.35 6.37
CA VAL A 186 -3.81 -17.52 7.60
C VAL A 186 -3.33 -16.16 8.12
N ARG A 187 -2.85 -15.28 7.24
CA ARG A 187 -2.46 -13.91 7.62
C ARG A 187 -3.65 -13.13 8.18
N ASN A 188 -4.80 -13.20 7.51
CA ASN A 188 -6.00 -12.46 7.89
C ASN A 188 -6.59 -12.95 9.21
N ILE A 189 -6.64 -14.26 9.46
CA ILE A 189 -7.19 -14.81 10.70
C ILE A 189 -6.28 -14.47 11.89
N LEU A 190 -4.95 -14.60 11.75
CA LEU A 190 -4.01 -14.19 12.80
C LEU A 190 -4.11 -12.69 13.10
N PHE A 191 -4.28 -11.85 12.07
CA PHE A 191 -4.43 -10.41 12.28
C PHE A 191 -5.72 -10.07 13.01
N ARG A 192 -6.84 -10.69 12.61
CA ARG A 192 -8.15 -10.45 13.23
C ARG A 192 -8.22 -10.95 14.67
N SER A 193 -7.54 -12.04 14.99
CA SER A 193 -7.51 -12.61 16.34
C SER A 193 -6.46 -11.97 17.26
N GLY A 194 -5.64 -11.03 16.77
CA GLY A 194 -4.53 -10.45 17.55
C GLY A 194 -3.31 -11.38 17.69
N ASP A 195 -3.36 -12.57 17.10
CA ASP A 195 -2.29 -13.59 17.14
C ASP A 195 -1.18 -13.34 16.11
N THR A 196 -1.17 -12.21 15.40
CA THR A 196 0.01 -11.79 14.64
C THR A 196 1.18 -11.61 15.58
N VAL A 197 2.33 -12.19 15.24
CA VAL A 197 3.60 -11.81 15.87
C VAL A 197 3.70 -10.30 15.75
N SER A 198 3.66 -9.61 16.90
CA SER A 198 4.00 -8.20 17.01
C SER A 198 5.34 -8.03 16.30
N HIS A 199 5.32 -7.56 15.05
CA HIS A 199 6.51 -7.03 14.41
C HIS A 199 6.93 -5.90 15.31
N ARG A 200 7.87 -6.17 16.22
CA ARG A 200 8.49 -5.22 17.15
C ARG A 200 7.72 -3.92 17.11
N LYS A 201 6.59 -3.83 17.85
CA LYS A 201 6.21 -2.51 18.35
C LYS A 201 7.52 -2.02 18.94
N ARG A 202 8.14 -0.99 18.32
CA ARG A 202 9.11 -0.16 19.05
C ARG A 202 8.50 -0.05 20.44
N LYS A 203 9.27 -0.34 21.50
CA LYS A 203 8.86 -0.11 22.89
C LYS A 203 8.32 1.32 22.98
N ILE A 204 7.05 1.48 22.64
CA ILE A 204 6.15 2.46 23.18
C ILE A 204 5.82 1.76 24.47
N ASN A 205 6.36 2.29 25.56
CA ASN A 205 5.99 1.85 26.89
C ASN A 205 4.49 2.17 27.02
N GLU A 206 3.65 1.26 26.53
CA GLU A 206 2.26 1.12 26.95
C GLU A 206 2.36 0.52 28.35
N THR A 207 2.67 1.38 29.33
CA THR A 207 2.25 1.13 30.70
C THR A 207 0.73 1.17 30.72
N ASP A 208 0.19 0.19 31.41
CA ASP A 208 -1.20 -0.10 31.66
C ASP A 208 -2.13 1.12 31.65
N VAL A 209 -3.27 0.93 30.98
CA VAL A 209 -4.48 1.73 31.21
C VAL A 209 -5.00 1.36 32.60
N GLU A 210 -4.28 1.83 33.61
CA GLU A 210 -4.84 2.16 34.90
C GLU A 210 -5.32 3.62 34.77
N PRO A 211 -6.43 4.04 35.40
CA PRO A 211 -6.74 5.45 35.55
C PRO A 211 -5.65 6.08 36.43
N GLN A 212 -4.53 6.42 35.80
CA GLN A 212 -3.46 7.19 36.40
C GLN A 212 -4.10 8.52 36.77
N ASN A 213 -4.25 8.74 38.08
CA ASN A 213 -4.35 10.06 38.65
C ASN A 213 -3.27 10.90 37.99
N THR A 214 -3.63 11.73 37.02
CA THR A 214 -2.75 12.79 36.53
C THR A 214 -2.31 13.54 37.76
N PRO A 215 -1.00 13.61 38.08
CA PRO A 215 -0.53 14.47 39.15
C PRO A 215 -1.17 15.85 38.94
N PRO A 216 -1.66 16.51 40.01
CA PRO A 216 -2.13 17.88 39.90
C PRO A 216 -1.09 18.66 39.11
N LEU A 217 -1.53 19.31 38.03
CA LEU A 217 -0.63 20.10 37.21
C LEU A 217 0.03 21.12 38.14
N ASP A 218 1.35 21.19 38.14
CA ASP A 218 2.08 22.10 39.02
C ASP A 218 1.57 23.54 38.81
N SER A 219 1.40 24.29 39.91
CA SER A 219 0.77 25.62 39.91
C SER A 219 1.48 26.59 38.96
N GLU A 220 2.79 26.43 38.80
CA GLU A 220 3.63 27.22 37.91
C GLU A 220 3.37 26.88 36.43
N THR A 221 3.18 25.60 36.13
CA THR A 221 2.82 25.13 34.78
C THR A 221 1.43 25.64 34.41
N GLN A 222 0.46 25.55 35.32
CA GLN A 222 -0.91 26.05 35.07
C GLN A 222 -0.95 27.56 34.84
N SER A 223 -0.15 28.31 35.59
CA SER A 223 0.02 29.76 35.39
C SER A 223 0.63 30.06 34.02
N SER A 224 1.66 29.29 33.63
CA SER A 224 2.31 29.44 32.31
C SER A 224 1.38 29.11 31.14
N ILE A 225 0.53 28.08 31.26
CA ILE A 225 -0.50 27.77 30.25
C ILE A 225 -1.48 28.93 30.12
N THR A 226 -1.92 29.48 31.25
CA THR A 226 -2.87 30.59 31.26
C THR A 226 -2.25 31.82 30.62
N PHE A 227 -0.98 32.13 30.93
CA PHE A 227 -0.24 33.22 30.32
C PHE A 227 -0.24 33.11 28.79
N LEU A 228 0.17 31.95 28.25
CA LEU A 228 0.31 31.71 26.81
C LEU A 228 -1.02 31.71 26.03
N LYS A 229 -2.16 31.71 26.72
CA LYS A 229 -3.50 31.85 26.10
C LYS A 229 -3.91 33.30 25.90
N PHE A 230 -3.44 34.20 26.75
CA PHE A 230 -3.91 35.59 26.80
C PHE A 230 -2.85 36.61 26.44
N PHE A 231 -1.56 36.28 26.59
CA PHE A 231 -0.43 37.18 26.38
C PHE A 231 0.51 36.64 25.30
N ASP A 232 0.99 37.54 24.45
CA ASP A 232 1.96 37.26 23.39
C ASP A 232 3.20 38.17 23.41
N GLU A 233 3.27 39.08 24.39
CA GLU A 233 4.41 39.93 24.71
C GLU A 233 4.48 40.13 26.24
N PRO A 234 5.68 40.35 26.84
CA PRO A 234 6.98 40.43 26.18
C PRO A 234 7.52 39.06 25.73
N TRP A 235 8.21 39.01 24.59
CA TRP A 235 8.62 37.73 23.97
C TRP A 235 9.53 36.86 24.85
N ASP A 236 10.38 37.44 25.70
CA ASP A 236 11.24 36.68 26.61
C ASP A 236 10.43 35.90 27.66
N GLU A 237 9.34 36.49 28.15
CA GLU A 237 8.40 35.82 29.06
C GLU A 237 7.63 34.71 28.32
N VAL A 238 7.21 34.97 27.07
CA VAL A 238 6.59 33.94 26.22
C VAL A 238 7.52 32.74 26.06
N VAL A 239 8.80 32.96 25.75
CA VAL A 239 9.79 31.88 25.62
C VAL A 239 9.98 31.12 26.93
N SER A 240 10.02 31.82 28.07
CA SER A 240 10.13 31.21 29.39
C SER A 240 8.93 30.32 29.72
N HIS A 241 7.71 30.86 29.60
CA HIS A 241 6.47 30.12 29.82
C HIS A 241 6.30 28.98 28.82
N TRP A 242 6.76 29.14 27.57
CA TRP A 242 6.75 28.09 26.56
C TRP A 242 7.62 26.92 26.97
N LYS A 243 8.86 27.17 27.44
CA LYS A 243 9.75 26.11 27.95
C LYS A 243 9.13 25.38 29.14
N ASN A 244 8.51 26.09 30.08
CA ASN A 244 7.88 25.51 31.27
C ASN A 244 6.67 24.61 30.95
N THR A 245 6.09 24.73 29.75
CA THR A 245 4.89 24.00 29.35
C THR A 245 5.16 22.91 28.30
N VAL A 246 6.44 22.60 28.02
CA VAL A 246 6.84 21.65 26.99
C VAL A 246 6.30 20.24 27.22
N ASP A 247 6.39 19.72 28.45
CA ASP A 247 5.93 18.38 28.75
C ASP A 247 4.39 18.28 28.69
N TYR A 248 3.68 19.35 29.05
CA TYR A 248 2.23 19.41 28.90
C TYR A 248 1.83 19.40 27.41
N ARG A 249 2.49 20.21 26.57
CA ARG A 249 2.25 20.22 25.11
C ARG A 249 2.53 18.88 24.45
N ARG A 250 3.65 18.23 24.81
CA ARG A 250 4.03 16.92 24.24
C ARG A 250 3.05 15.81 24.60
N ASN A 251 2.38 15.93 25.74
CA ASN A 251 1.35 15.01 26.21
C ASN A 251 -0.07 15.46 25.83
N SER A 252 -0.22 16.49 24.97
CA SER A 252 -1.53 16.91 24.49
C SER A 252 -2.25 15.75 23.81
N LYS A 253 -3.51 15.52 24.21
CA LYS A 253 -4.38 14.50 23.61
C LYS A 253 -5.06 14.98 22.33
N VAL A 254 -4.77 16.22 21.92
CA VAL A 254 -5.34 16.82 20.73
C VAL A 254 -4.73 16.17 19.49
N LEU A 255 -5.60 15.57 18.67
CA LEU A 255 -5.17 14.83 17.47
C LEU A 255 -4.97 15.74 16.25
N GLY A 256 -5.61 16.91 16.22
CA GLY A 256 -5.63 17.81 15.07
C GLY A 256 -4.74 19.02 15.24
N VAL A 257 -3.98 19.38 14.20
CA VAL A 257 -3.14 20.60 14.18
C VAL A 257 -3.99 21.86 14.44
N SER A 258 -5.19 21.95 13.85
CA SER A 258 -6.09 23.09 14.06
C SER A 258 -6.53 23.25 15.51
N ASP A 259 -6.82 22.13 16.16
CA ASP A 259 -7.27 22.11 17.56
C ASP A 259 -6.07 22.46 18.47
N PHE A 260 -4.88 21.96 18.14
CA PHE A 260 -3.64 22.29 18.86
C PHE A 260 -3.29 23.78 18.74
N MET A 261 -3.40 24.35 17.54
CA MET A 261 -3.22 25.79 17.31
C MET A 261 -4.30 26.65 17.97
N SER A 262 -5.46 26.06 18.29
CA SER A 262 -6.53 26.73 19.05
C SER A 262 -6.28 26.63 20.56
N GLU A 263 -5.69 25.53 21.03
CA GLU A 263 -5.21 25.37 22.40
C GLU A 263 -4.03 26.31 22.72
N TRP A 264 -3.18 26.58 21.71
CA TRP A 264 -2.00 27.44 21.80
C TRP A 264 -2.06 28.62 20.81
N PRO A 265 -2.89 29.65 21.09
CA PRO A 265 -3.08 30.79 20.18
C PRO A 265 -1.78 31.54 19.83
N ILE A 266 -0.79 31.53 20.75
CA ILE A 266 0.53 32.13 20.56
C ILE A 266 1.24 31.65 19.28
N LEU A 267 0.91 30.45 18.78
CA LEU A 267 1.48 29.92 17.55
C LEU A 267 1.03 30.67 16.28
N ARG A 268 0.01 31.52 16.37
CA ARG A 268 -0.43 32.41 15.28
C ARG A 268 0.45 33.66 15.15
N ASN A 269 1.28 33.95 16.15
CA ASN A 269 2.22 35.07 16.13
C ASN A 269 3.30 34.84 15.05
N ASN A 270 3.81 35.92 14.44
CA ASN A 270 4.84 35.84 13.40
C ASN A 270 6.18 35.28 13.91
N LYS A 271 6.47 35.41 15.21
CA LYS A 271 7.66 34.85 15.87
C LYS A 271 7.50 33.37 16.27
N SER A 272 6.34 32.75 16.07
CA SER A 272 6.04 31.40 16.56
C SER A 272 6.96 30.30 16.03
N THR A 273 7.61 30.53 14.88
CA THR A 273 8.63 29.64 14.32
C THR A 273 9.76 29.36 15.32
N SER A 274 10.15 30.34 16.15
CA SER A 274 11.17 30.10 17.19
C SER A 274 10.67 29.18 18.30
N LEU A 275 9.39 29.22 18.64
CA LEU A 275 8.78 28.33 19.63
C LEU A 275 8.75 26.87 19.15
N ILE A 276 8.44 26.66 17.86
CA ILE A 276 8.50 25.34 17.22
C ILE A 276 9.94 24.81 17.23
N ASN A 277 10.92 25.67 16.94
CA ASN A 277 12.34 25.31 16.98
C ASN A 277 12.79 24.93 18.40
N LEU A 278 12.33 25.63 19.43
CA LEU A 278 12.60 25.29 20.83
C LEU A 278 12.07 23.90 21.19
N ASP A 279 10.83 23.59 20.80
CA ASP A 279 10.25 22.26 21.04
C ASP A 279 11.00 21.16 20.26
N PHE A 280 11.44 21.45 19.03
CA PHE A 280 12.25 20.53 18.25
C PHE A 280 13.62 20.26 18.90
N GLU A 281 14.31 21.30 19.36
CA GLU A 281 15.60 21.18 20.03
C GLU A 281 15.50 20.43 21.36
N TYR A 282 14.42 20.65 22.12
CA TYR A 282 14.13 19.91 23.33
C TYR A 282 13.98 18.40 23.05
N CYS A 283 13.27 18.04 21.97
CA CYS A 283 13.06 16.65 21.58
C CYS A 283 14.31 16.00 20.95
N TYR A 284 15.10 16.77 20.21
CA TYR A 284 16.21 16.30 19.40
C TYR A 284 17.44 17.18 19.62
N LYS A 285 18.10 16.97 20.77
CA LYS A 285 19.33 17.69 21.13
C LYS A 285 20.35 17.65 19.99
N ASN A 286 20.96 18.81 19.71
CA ASN A 286 21.98 19.00 18.67
C ASN A 286 21.53 18.65 17.23
N SER A 287 20.22 18.50 16.99
CA SER A 287 19.69 18.17 15.67
C SER A 287 19.11 19.37 14.90
N SER A 288 19.06 20.53 15.54
CA SER A 288 18.54 21.77 14.95
C SER A 288 19.27 22.09 13.65
N LEU A 289 18.50 22.39 12.60
CA LEU A 289 18.99 22.80 11.28
C LEU A 289 19.90 21.79 10.55
N LEU A 290 20.10 20.55 11.05
CA LEU A 290 20.97 19.58 10.40
C LEU A 290 20.57 19.29 8.95
N LEU A 291 19.26 19.22 8.66
CA LEU A 291 18.77 19.00 7.31
C LEU A 291 19.11 20.19 6.39
N LEU A 292 18.93 21.42 6.88
CA LEU A 292 19.22 22.63 6.11
C LEU A 292 20.72 22.75 5.85
N ASN A 293 21.54 22.57 6.89
CA ASN A 293 23.00 22.67 6.80
C ASN A 293 23.61 21.57 5.92
N ASN A 294 22.97 20.42 5.82
CA ASN A 294 23.42 19.29 5.01
C ASN A 294 22.52 19.03 3.80
N TRP A 295 21.80 20.05 3.32
CA TRP A 295 20.81 19.88 2.25
C TRP A 295 21.42 19.28 0.98
N ASN A 296 22.57 19.79 0.55
CA ASN A 296 23.27 19.29 -0.64
C ASN A 296 23.65 17.81 -0.49
N LYS A 297 24.25 17.43 0.64
CA LYS A 297 24.61 16.04 0.93
C LYS A 297 23.37 15.13 0.97
N PHE A 298 22.28 15.61 1.56
CA PHE A 298 20.99 14.91 1.56
C PHE A 298 20.49 14.69 0.13
N TRP A 299 20.49 15.74 -0.68
CA TRP A 299 20.07 15.72 -2.08
C TRP A 299 20.90 14.74 -2.93
N ASP A 300 22.23 14.83 -2.84
CA ASP A 300 23.16 13.96 -3.58
C ASP A 300 22.90 12.49 -3.24
N THR A 301 22.64 12.20 -1.97
CA THR A 301 22.30 10.84 -1.50
C THR A 301 20.98 10.36 -2.11
N ILE A 302 19.96 11.23 -2.18
CA ILE A 302 18.67 10.89 -2.79
C ILE A 302 18.83 10.60 -4.29
N ILE A 303 19.55 11.45 -5.03
CA ILE A 303 19.76 11.24 -6.47
C ILE A 303 20.61 10.00 -6.73
N ALA A 304 21.67 9.76 -5.97
CA ALA A 304 22.48 8.54 -6.12
C ALA A 304 21.66 7.26 -5.89
N THR A 305 20.72 7.28 -4.94
CA THR A 305 19.91 6.10 -4.59
C THR A 305 18.64 5.92 -5.42
N LYS A 306 18.04 7.00 -5.93
CA LYS A 306 16.72 6.99 -6.59
C LYS A 306 16.68 7.64 -7.97
N GLY A 307 17.75 8.27 -8.43
CA GLY A 307 17.81 9.03 -9.68
C GLY A 307 17.39 8.22 -10.92
N LYS A 308 17.67 6.91 -10.93
CA LYS A 308 17.26 6.00 -12.03
C LYS A 308 15.75 5.81 -12.18
N HIS A 309 14.95 6.26 -11.21
CA HIS A 309 13.50 6.15 -11.21
C HIS A 309 12.79 7.50 -11.44
N ILE A 310 13.54 8.53 -11.80
CA ILE A 310 13.00 9.86 -12.11
C ILE A 310 12.18 9.75 -13.42
N PRO A 311 10.89 10.12 -13.41
CA PRO A 311 10.07 10.14 -14.61
C PRO A 311 10.56 11.15 -15.66
N THR A 312 10.38 10.83 -16.95
CA THR A 312 10.82 11.68 -18.06
C THR A 312 10.15 13.06 -18.05
N ASN A 313 8.94 13.18 -17.52
CA ASN A 313 8.19 14.44 -17.47
C ASN A 313 8.73 15.47 -16.48
N ILE A 314 9.77 15.14 -15.69
CA ILE A 314 10.42 16.07 -14.75
C ILE A 314 11.91 16.29 -15.05
N VAL A 315 12.40 15.84 -16.21
CA VAL A 315 13.79 16.05 -16.66
C VAL A 315 14.12 17.53 -16.77
N SER A 316 13.15 18.38 -17.12
CA SER A 316 13.33 19.84 -17.14
C SER A 316 13.78 20.41 -15.80
N PHE A 317 13.27 19.90 -14.67
CA PHE A 317 13.72 20.33 -13.35
C PHE A 317 15.16 19.89 -13.05
N ILE A 318 15.57 18.71 -13.51
CA ILE A 318 16.95 18.24 -13.36
C ILE A 318 17.92 19.14 -14.15
N ASN A 319 17.57 19.48 -15.39
CA ASN A 319 18.37 20.39 -16.21
C ASN A 319 18.54 21.76 -15.53
N ILE A 320 17.49 22.29 -14.90
CA ILE A 320 17.54 23.56 -14.14
C ILE A 320 18.43 23.43 -12.89
N ILE A 321 18.42 22.28 -12.22
CA ILE A 321 19.27 22.01 -11.06
C ILE A 321 20.75 21.98 -11.45
N GLU A 322 21.06 21.38 -12.60
CA GLU A 322 22.41 21.22 -13.13
C GLU A 322 22.97 22.50 -13.79
N ASP A 323 22.09 23.43 -14.21
CA ASP A 323 22.50 24.69 -14.83
C ASP A 323 23.28 25.59 -13.86
N THR A 324 24.51 25.97 -14.23
CA THR A 324 25.38 26.83 -13.43
C THR A 324 24.88 28.28 -13.35
N ASN A 325 24.06 28.72 -14.29
CA ASN A 325 23.55 30.10 -14.35
C ASN A 325 22.26 30.30 -13.54
N THR A 326 21.65 29.23 -13.07
CA THR A 326 20.41 29.28 -12.29
C THR A 326 20.70 29.60 -10.81
N SER A 327 19.88 30.46 -10.20
CA SER A 327 20.02 30.84 -8.80
C SER A 327 19.79 29.68 -7.83
N THR A 328 20.43 29.73 -6.66
CA THR A 328 20.31 28.69 -5.63
C THR A 328 18.85 28.45 -5.21
N ASP A 329 18.04 29.50 -5.11
CA ASP A 329 16.63 29.38 -4.70
C ASP A 329 15.79 28.61 -5.73
N ILE A 330 16.02 28.87 -7.02
CA ILE A 330 15.34 28.15 -8.10
C ILE A 330 15.77 26.68 -8.11
N LYS A 331 17.04 26.40 -7.81
CA LYS A 331 17.54 25.03 -7.67
C LYS A 331 16.85 24.32 -6.51
N ILE A 332 16.79 24.93 -5.32
CA ILE A 332 16.11 24.37 -4.15
C ILE A 332 14.62 24.12 -4.44
N LEU A 333 13.95 25.06 -5.11
CA LEU A 333 12.57 24.89 -5.55
C LEU A 333 12.41 23.65 -6.45
N CYS A 334 13.26 23.49 -7.45
CA CYS A 334 13.24 22.33 -8.33
C CYS A 334 13.53 21.03 -7.57
N GLN A 335 14.48 21.05 -6.63
CA GLN A 335 14.79 19.91 -5.77
C GLN A 335 13.58 19.48 -4.95
N LEU A 336 12.86 20.43 -4.32
CA LEU A 336 11.62 20.15 -3.57
C LEU A 336 10.54 19.53 -4.46
N LYS A 337 10.35 20.05 -5.68
CA LYS A 337 9.39 19.48 -6.64
C LYS A 337 9.75 18.04 -7.00
N VAL A 338 11.02 17.79 -7.33
CA VAL A 338 11.51 16.44 -7.69
C VAL A 338 11.36 15.46 -6.51
N LEU A 339 11.53 15.90 -5.25
CA LEU A 339 11.30 15.03 -4.08
C LEU A 339 9.90 14.42 -4.06
N CYS A 340 8.86 15.15 -4.47
CA CYS A 340 7.48 14.63 -4.54
C CYS A 340 7.33 13.46 -5.53
N HIS A 341 8.14 13.45 -6.59
CA HIS A 341 8.14 12.37 -7.58
C HIS A 341 8.97 11.17 -7.13
N ILE A 342 10.09 11.42 -6.45
CA ILE A 342 10.96 10.36 -5.91
C ILE A 342 10.32 9.65 -4.72
N ILE A 343 9.60 10.42 -3.89
CA ILE A 343 8.93 9.96 -2.67
C ILE A 343 7.43 10.16 -2.86
N PRO A 344 6.76 9.33 -3.69
CA PRO A 344 5.34 9.51 -3.96
C PRO A 344 4.52 9.31 -2.68
N PRO A 345 3.40 10.03 -2.55
CA PRO A 345 2.51 9.89 -1.40
C PRO A 345 2.09 8.43 -1.24
N LYS A 346 2.25 7.91 -0.02
CA LYS A 346 1.79 6.56 0.37
C LYS A 346 0.56 6.60 1.26
N GLY A 347 0.27 7.76 1.85
CA GLY A 347 -0.91 7.96 2.68
C GLY A 347 -2.19 7.72 1.89
N ARG A 348 -3.12 6.98 2.51
CA ARG A 348 -4.49 6.84 2.04
C ARG A 348 -5.40 7.43 3.10
N MET A 349 -6.39 8.18 2.67
CA MET A 349 -7.45 8.68 3.52
C MET A 349 -8.71 7.91 3.21
N ARG A 350 -9.32 7.31 4.22
CA ARG A 350 -10.60 6.64 4.02
C ARG A 350 -11.69 7.69 3.91
N THR A 351 -12.26 7.82 2.72
CA THR A 351 -13.52 8.54 2.54
C THR A 351 -14.67 7.55 2.72
N LYS A 352 -15.90 8.04 2.90
CA LYS A 352 -17.06 7.15 3.07
C LYS A 352 -17.31 6.25 1.86
N LYS A 353 -16.87 6.63 0.65
CA LYS A 353 -17.08 5.87 -0.59
C LYS A 353 -15.84 5.07 -1.00
N GLU A 354 -14.63 5.62 -0.85
CA GLU A 354 -13.40 4.97 -1.31
C GLU A 354 -12.16 5.37 -0.48
N ASP A 355 -11.11 4.56 -0.57
CA ASP A 355 -9.79 4.97 -0.12
C ASP A 355 -9.21 6.00 -1.10
N TRP A 356 -9.17 7.26 -0.68
CA TRP A 356 -8.57 8.34 -1.45
C TRP A 356 -7.06 8.37 -1.27
N LYS A 357 -6.33 8.66 -2.35
CA LYS A 357 -4.88 8.82 -2.35
C LYS A 357 -4.52 10.12 -3.05
N PHE A 358 -3.68 10.93 -2.41
CA PHE A 358 -3.13 12.12 -3.04
C PHE A 358 -2.32 11.77 -4.29
N SER A 359 -2.54 12.54 -5.35
CA SER A 359 -1.71 12.54 -6.54
C SER A 359 -0.37 13.24 -6.27
N ILE A 360 0.61 13.03 -7.15
CA ILE A 360 1.93 13.65 -7.01
C ILE A 360 1.85 15.17 -7.18
N ASN A 361 1.06 15.65 -8.16
CA ASN A 361 0.86 17.08 -8.38
C ASN A 361 0.23 17.76 -7.16
N GLU A 362 -0.74 17.11 -6.50
CA GLU A 362 -1.31 17.65 -5.27
C GLU A 362 -0.28 17.74 -4.14
N CYS A 363 0.64 16.78 -4.05
CA CYS A 363 1.74 16.88 -3.11
C CYS A 363 2.69 18.01 -3.48
N GLU A 364 3.04 18.18 -4.76
CA GLU A 364 3.86 19.28 -5.23
C GLU A 364 3.26 20.65 -4.86
N GLU A 365 2.00 20.88 -5.22
CA GLU A 365 1.27 22.12 -4.90
C GLU A 365 1.12 22.36 -3.40
N SER A 366 1.06 21.29 -2.59
CA SER A 366 0.97 21.41 -1.13
C SER A 366 2.29 21.81 -0.46
N ILE A 367 3.43 21.52 -1.09
CA ILE A 367 4.75 21.90 -0.56
C ILE A 367 5.14 23.27 -1.10
N VAL A 368 4.97 23.51 -2.41
CA VAL A 368 5.29 24.80 -3.02
C VAL A 368 4.20 25.28 -3.96
N LEU A 369 3.62 26.43 -3.60
CA LEU A 369 2.69 27.16 -4.45
C LEU A 369 3.45 28.20 -5.27
N THR A 370 3.58 27.97 -6.58
CA THR A 370 4.18 28.94 -7.51
C THR A 370 3.10 29.84 -8.06
N VAL A 371 3.23 31.15 -7.85
CA VAL A 371 2.25 32.15 -8.30
C VAL A 371 2.90 33.04 -9.37
N PRO A 372 2.26 33.28 -10.54
CA PRO A 372 2.86 34.04 -11.63
C PRO A 372 3.20 35.49 -11.27
N CYS A 373 2.36 36.12 -10.45
CA CYS A 373 2.57 37.49 -9.99
C CYS A 373 2.16 37.67 -8.53
N ALA A 374 2.71 38.67 -7.85
CA ALA A 374 2.42 38.94 -6.44
C ALA A 374 0.94 39.26 -6.18
N GLY A 375 0.24 39.86 -7.15
CA GLY A 375 -1.18 40.21 -7.04
C GLY A 375 -2.12 39.00 -6.98
N ASP A 376 -1.68 37.84 -7.48
CA ASP A 376 -2.47 36.61 -7.49
C ASP A 376 -2.31 35.76 -6.22
N VAL A 377 -1.41 36.15 -5.29
CA VAL A 377 -1.06 35.33 -4.12
C VAL A 377 -2.28 35.01 -3.26
N GLU A 378 -3.08 36.03 -2.91
CA GLU A 378 -4.26 35.83 -2.06
C GLU A 378 -5.33 34.99 -2.76
N LYS A 379 -5.48 35.16 -4.08
CA LYS A 379 -6.40 34.39 -4.90
C LYS A 379 -6.00 32.91 -4.93
N GLU A 380 -4.72 32.61 -5.14
CA GLU A 380 -4.23 31.23 -5.16
C GLU A 380 -4.28 30.57 -3.77
N ILE A 381 -3.98 31.31 -2.70
CA ILE A 381 -4.14 30.83 -1.32
C ILE A 381 -5.61 30.52 -1.02
N THR A 382 -6.53 31.40 -1.40
CA THR A 382 -7.97 31.21 -1.21
C THR A 382 -8.46 30.00 -1.99
N GLY A 383 -8.06 29.88 -3.27
CA GLY A 383 -8.39 28.71 -4.09
C GLY A 383 -7.88 27.39 -3.49
N GLN A 384 -6.67 27.37 -2.91
CA GLN A 384 -6.17 26.19 -2.20
C GLN A 384 -6.99 25.86 -0.94
N ARG A 385 -7.39 26.88 -0.16
CA ARG A 385 -8.27 26.69 1.00
C ARG A 385 -9.62 26.13 0.60
N GLU A 386 -10.22 26.63 -0.47
CA GLU A 386 -11.49 26.13 -1.01
C GLU A 386 -11.36 24.69 -1.50
N LYS A 387 -10.31 24.35 -2.26
CA LYS A 387 -10.01 22.97 -2.65
C LYS A 387 -9.90 22.05 -1.44
N ALA A 388 -9.16 22.47 -0.41
CA ALA A 388 -9.00 21.69 0.84
C ALA A 388 -10.32 21.55 1.61
N TYR A 389 -11.10 22.63 1.70
CA TYR A 389 -12.42 22.63 2.32
C TYR A 389 -13.36 21.67 1.58
N LEU A 390 -13.53 21.83 0.27
CA LEU A 390 -14.35 20.93 -0.55
C LEU A 390 -13.93 19.46 -0.41
N ARG A 391 -12.63 19.17 -0.25
CA ARG A 391 -12.13 17.81 0.02
C ARG A 391 -12.51 17.28 1.39
N LYS A 392 -12.38 18.10 2.44
CA LYS A 392 -12.89 17.75 3.78
C LYS A 392 -14.40 17.50 3.70
N TYR A 393 -15.14 18.36 3.02
CA TYR A 393 -16.57 18.18 2.80
C TYR A 393 -16.89 16.97 1.92
N HIS A 394 -16.12 16.58 0.92
CA HIS A 394 -16.36 15.31 0.22
C HIS A 394 -16.10 14.07 1.11
N CYS A 395 -15.20 14.19 2.10
CA CYS A 395 -15.02 13.18 3.14
C CYS A 395 -16.19 13.15 4.17
N PHE A 396 -16.85 14.28 4.43
CA PHE A 396 -17.91 14.43 5.45
C PHE A 396 -19.36 14.41 4.89
N ILE A 397 -19.64 15.06 3.74
CA ILE A 397 -20.89 15.11 2.96
C ILE A 397 -21.14 13.77 2.23
N ASN A 398 -21.30 12.71 3.00
CA ASN A 398 -22.39 11.76 2.74
C ASN A 398 -23.13 11.41 4.04
N SER A 399 -23.03 12.25 5.09
CA SER A 399 -23.99 12.20 6.22
C SER A 399 -25.12 13.21 6.12
N HIS A 400 -25.10 14.21 5.22
CA HIS A 400 -26.07 15.31 5.24
C HIS A 400 -26.62 15.71 3.86
N ILE A 401 -26.82 14.75 2.94
CA ILE A 401 -27.72 14.99 1.78
C ILE A 401 -29.20 14.91 2.22
N HIS A 402 -29.51 14.49 3.46
CA HIS A 402 -30.89 14.45 3.93
C HIS A 402 -31.41 15.72 4.63
N TYR A 403 -30.56 16.69 4.98
CA TYR A 403 -31.01 17.87 5.73
C TYR A 403 -31.13 19.16 4.91
N SER A 404 -30.41 19.32 3.79
CA SER A 404 -30.50 20.55 2.99
C SER A 404 -31.67 20.55 1.98
N ALA A 405 -32.22 19.39 1.63
CA ALA A 405 -33.45 19.29 0.83
C ALA A 405 -34.72 19.57 1.66
N LEU A 406 -34.68 19.40 2.99
CA LEU A 406 -35.82 19.63 3.89
C LEU A 406 -35.97 21.09 4.32
N GLU A 407 -34.89 21.87 4.38
CA GLU A 407 -34.96 23.31 4.68
C GLU A 407 -35.34 24.17 3.47
N MET A 408 -35.07 23.72 2.24
CA MET A 408 -35.54 24.41 1.03
C MET A 408 -37.05 24.21 0.75
N TRP A 409 -37.68 23.20 1.37
CA TRP A 409 -39.13 22.95 1.23
C TRP A 409 -39.98 23.56 2.36
N ARG A 410 -39.36 24.13 3.40
CA ARG A 410 -40.05 24.83 4.51
C ARG A 410 -40.14 26.35 4.33
N LYS A 411 -39.66 26.89 3.20
CA LYS A 411 -39.78 28.30 2.82
C LYS A 411 -40.50 28.48 1.48
N LYS A 412 -41.56 27.70 1.25
CA LYS A 412 -42.63 28.03 0.30
C LYS A 412 -43.97 27.85 0.97
#